data_AF-A0A1I5AXD9-F1
#
_entry.id   AF-A0A1I5AXD9-F1
#
_cell.length_a   1.000
_cell.length_b   1.000
_cell.length_c   1.000
_cell.angle_alpha   90.00
_cell.angle_beta   90.00
_cell.angle_gamma   90.00
#
_symmetry.space_group_name_H-M   'P 1'
#
loop_
_entity.id
_entity.type
_entity.pdbx_description
1 polymer ?
#
loop_
_entity_poly.entity_id
_entity_poly.type
_entity_poly.pdbx_seq_one_letter_code
_entity_poly.pdbx_strand_id
1 'polypeptide(L)'
;MDFIKQFHSGWAYLTILMGVVFVISTLIYAISKKDTDATIKKIGLFTTITFHVQLLVGLVYYIMMFTSLEPSNIMADKGLRLTFVEHPMMMIAGVIFMTIANAKLKRSTTVPMKVTVFALIGLACILSRIPYNVWFA
;
A
#
# COMPACT_ATOMS: atom_id res chain seq x y z
N MET A 1 20.23 8.10 8.55
CA MET A 1 19.00 8.34 7.77
C MET A 1 18.93 7.46 6.53
N ASP A 2 20.05 7.23 5.85
CA ASP A 2 20.10 6.49 4.58
C ASP A 2 19.58 5.06 4.65
N PHE A 3 19.87 4.31 5.72
CA PHE A 3 19.39 2.93 5.86
C PHE A 3 17.86 2.85 5.85
N ILE A 4 17.16 3.71 6.59
CA ILE A 4 15.70 3.70 6.66
C ILE A 4 15.09 4.09 5.30
N LYS A 5 15.65 5.11 4.62
CA LYS A 5 15.25 5.48 3.25
C LYS A 5 15.42 4.30 2.30
N GLN A 6 16.59 3.65 2.30
CA GLN A 6 16.90 2.52 1.43
C GLN A 6 16.01 1.32 1.72
N PHE A 7 15.78 0.99 3.00
CA PHE A 7 14.87 -0.09 3.39
C PHE A 7 13.43 0.19 2.94
N HIS A 8 12.90 1.39 3.22
CA HIS A 8 11.54 1.78 2.83
C HIS A 8 11.35 1.74 1.30
N SER A 9 12.34 2.25 0.56
CA SER A 9 12.34 2.25 -0.91
C SER A 9 12.44 0.82 -1.48
N GLY A 10 13.33 -0.01 -0.93
CA GLY A 10 13.49 -1.41 -1.34
C GLY A 10 12.25 -2.25 -1.04
N TRP A 11 11.68 -2.08 0.16
CA TRP A 11 10.47 -2.80 0.60
C TRP A 11 9.22 -2.39 -0.19
N ALA A 12 9.18 -1.18 -0.75
CA ALA A 12 8.11 -0.72 -1.62
C ALA A 12 7.92 -1.64 -2.84
N TYR A 13 9.01 -2.11 -3.45
CA TYR A 13 8.94 -3.03 -4.61
C TYR A 13 8.24 -4.33 -4.25
N LEU A 14 8.59 -4.94 -3.09
CA LEU A 14 7.92 -6.14 -2.60
C LEU A 14 6.45 -5.87 -2.30
N THR A 15 6.15 -4.71 -1.70
CA THR A 15 4.78 -4.31 -1.35
C THR A 15 3.91 -4.17 -2.60
N ILE A 16 4.40 -3.50 -3.65
CA ILE A 16 3.70 -3.36 -4.93
C ILE A 16 3.51 -4.73 -5.58
N LEU A 17 4.55 -5.57 -5.61
CA LEU A 17 4.46 -6.93 -6.15
C LEU A 17 3.37 -7.74 -5.44
N MET A 18 3.36 -7.75 -4.11
CA MET A 18 2.33 -8.44 -3.32
C MET A 18 0.93 -7.88 -3.59
N GLY A 19 0.79 -6.57 -3.73
CA GLY A 19 -0.46 -5.92 -4.10
C GLY A 19 -0.98 -6.38 -5.46
N VAL A 20 -0.12 -6.43 -6.48
CA VAL A 20 -0.46 -6.93 -7.83
C VAL A 20 -0.86 -8.41 -7.78
N VAL A 21 -0.07 -9.26 -7.10
CA VAL A 21 -0.37 -10.69 -6.92
C VAL A 21 -1.72 -10.87 -6.26
N PHE A 22 -2.04 -10.07 -5.23
CA PHE A 22 -3.31 -10.15 -4.53
C PHE A 22 -4.50 -9.73 -5.40
N VAL A 23 -4.38 -8.64 -6.17
CA VAL A 23 -5.42 -8.19 -7.10
C VAL A 23 -5.69 -9.26 -8.16
N ILE A 24 -4.65 -9.78 -8.82
CA ILE A 24 -4.79 -10.79 -9.87
C ILE A 24 -5.39 -12.08 -9.29
N SER A 25 -4.88 -12.55 -8.15
CA SER A 25 -5.35 -13.79 -7.53
C SER A 25 -6.82 -13.69 -7.12
N THR A 26 -7.21 -12.59 -6.45
CA THR A 26 -8.61 -12.40 -6.05
C THR A 26 -9.53 -12.23 -7.25
N LEU A 27 -9.07 -11.59 -8.33
CA LEU A 27 -9.83 -11.45 -9.58
C LEU A 27 -10.12 -12.82 -10.20
N ILE A 28 -9.08 -13.67 -10.35
CA ILE A 28 -9.23 -15.02 -10.89
C ILE A 28 -10.20 -15.84 -10.04
N TYR A 29 -10.07 -15.79 -8.72
CA TYR A 29 -10.98 -16.49 -7.81
C TYR A 29 -12.42 -15.97 -7.91
N ALA A 30 -12.62 -14.66 -7.99
CA ALA A 30 -13.94 -14.05 -8.08
C ALA A 30 -14.66 -14.36 -9.41
N ILE A 31 -13.96 -14.26 -10.55
CA ILE A 31 -14.53 -14.58 -11.87
C ILE A 31 -14.83 -16.07 -11.99
N SER A 32 -13.93 -16.91 -11.46
CA SER A 32 -14.10 -18.37 -11.47
C SER A 32 -15.07 -18.88 -10.40
N LYS A 33 -15.65 -17.98 -9.58
CA LYS A 33 -16.51 -18.31 -8.42
C LYS A 33 -15.89 -19.36 -7.49
N LYS A 34 -14.57 -19.30 -7.29
CA LYS A 34 -13.84 -20.24 -6.43
C LYS A 34 -14.15 -20.01 -4.96
N ASP A 35 -14.15 -21.10 -4.22
CA ASP A 35 -14.19 -21.07 -2.75
C ASP A 35 -12.93 -20.43 -2.18
N THR A 36 -13.09 -19.80 -1.03
CA THR A 36 -12.00 -19.18 -0.29
C THR A 36 -11.19 -20.24 0.44
N ASP A 37 -10.14 -20.71 -0.23
CA ASP A 37 -9.20 -21.69 0.29
C ASP A 37 -8.06 -21.08 1.16
N ALA A 38 -7.16 -21.94 1.63
CA ALA A 38 -6.00 -21.53 2.41
C ALA A 38 -4.97 -20.72 1.60
N THR A 39 -4.90 -20.94 0.28
CA THR A 39 -3.93 -20.27 -0.61
C THR A 39 -4.27 -18.79 -0.72
N ILE A 40 -5.50 -18.46 -1.09
CA ILE A 40 -5.92 -17.06 -1.26
C ILE A 40 -5.89 -16.30 0.08
N LYS A 41 -6.23 -16.98 1.20
CA LYS A 41 -6.12 -16.42 2.55
C LYS A 41 -4.68 -16.10 2.93
N LYS A 42 -3.72 -16.96 2.60
CA LYS A 42 -2.28 -16.70 2.83
C LYS A 42 -1.79 -15.54 1.98
N ILE A 43 -2.16 -15.47 0.70
CA ILE A 43 -1.81 -14.34 -0.18
C ILE A 43 -2.33 -13.03 0.42
N GLY A 44 -3.62 -12.99 0.84
CA GLY A 44 -4.20 -11.83 1.49
C GLY A 44 -3.48 -11.44 2.79
N LEU A 45 -3.13 -12.42 3.63
CA LEU A 45 -2.37 -12.19 4.86
C LEU A 45 -1.00 -11.57 4.59
N PHE A 46 -0.17 -12.19 3.74
CA PHE A 46 1.17 -11.69 3.43
C PHE A 46 1.12 -10.31 2.75
N THR A 47 0.13 -10.08 1.89
CA THR A 47 -0.09 -8.76 1.27
C THR A 47 -0.39 -7.72 2.35
N THR A 48 -1.31 -8.00 3.27
CA THR A 48 -1.57 -7.03 4.35
C THR A 48 -0.35 -6.81 5.24
N ILE A 49 0.40 -7.86 5.61
CA ILE A 49 1.61 -7.70 6.44
C ILE A 49 2.64 -6.80 5.75
N THR A 50 2.93 -7.05 4.48
CA THR A 50 3.91 -6.25 3.72
C THR A 50 3.50 -4.78 3.62
N PHE A 51 2.21 -4.49 3.38
CA PHE A 51 1.66 -3.12 3.38
C PHE A 51 1.75 -2.44 4.75
N HIS A 52 1.50 -3.14 5.85
CA HIS A 52 1.60 -2.55 7.19
C HIS A 52 3.06 -2.27 7.56
N VAL A 53 3.98 -3.19 7.25
CA VAL A 53 5.43 -2.96 7.44
C VAL A 53 5.87 -1.74 6.61
N GLN A 54 5.43 -1.64 5.35
CA GLN A 54 5.73 -0.49 4.50
C GLN A 54 5.24 0.82 5.12
N LEU A 55 4.01 0.85 5.64
CA LEU A 55 3.43 2.02 6.29
C LEU A 55 4.18 2.40 7.57
N LEU A 56 4.51 1.43 8.44
CA LEU A 56 5.21 1.70 9.70
C LEU A 56 6.61 2.27 9.45
N VAL A 57 7.38 1.65 8.56
CA VAL A 57 8.71 2.17 8.20
C VAL A 57 8.59 3.53 7.52
N GLY A 58 7.60 3.71 6.64
CA GLY A 58 7.32 4.99 6.00
C GLY A 58 6.97 6.09 7.00
N LEU A 59 6.22 5.75 8.06
CA LEU A 59 5.86 6.68 9.12
C LEU A 59 7.09 7.07 9.97
N VAL A 60 7.95 6.11 10.30
CA VAL A 60 9.22 6.39 10.98
C VAL A 60 10.07 7.34 10.13
N TYR A 61 10.23 7.05 8.84
CA TYR A 61 10.97 7.91 7.91
C TYR A 61 10.35 9.31 7.79
N TYR A 62 9.02 9.37 7.68
CA TYR A 62 8.25 10.61 7.61
C TYR A 62 8.49 11.49 8.84
N ILE A 63 8.38 10.94 10.05
CA ILE A 63 8.58 11.68 11.30
C ILE A 63 10.01 12.25 11.36
N MET A 64 11.02 11.43 11.04
CA MET A 64 12.42 11.86 11.04
C MET A 64 12.67 13.04 10.09
N MET A 65 12.10 12.98 8.87
CA MET A 65 12.22 14.07 7.89
C MET A 65 11.43 15.31 8.31
N PHE A 66 10.21 15.13 8.81
CA PHE A 66 9.34 16.22 9.21
C PHE A 66 9.95 17.04 10.36
N THR A 67 10.62 16.40 11.32
CA THR A 67 11.31 17.11 12.41
C THR A 67 12.48 17.96 11.96
N SER A 68 13.02 17.71 10.77
CA SER A 68 14.13 18.48 10.18
C SER A 68 13.70 19.59 9.22
N LEU A 69 12.39 19.76 8.99
CA LEU A 69 11.83 20.70 8.04
C LEU A 69 11.24 21.95 8.70
N GLU A 70 11.44 23.10 8.08
CA GLU A 70 10.66 24.29 8.40
C GLU A 70 9.25 24.18 7.77
N PRO A 71 8.16 24.15 8.55
CA PRO A 71 6.82 23.85 8.05
C PRO A 71 6.23 24.90 7.09
N SER A 72 6.78 26.12 7.09
CA SER A 72 6.17 27.33 6.50
C SER A 72 5.96 27.26 4.98
N ASN A 73 6.63 26.33 4.27
CA ASN A 73 6.57 26.25 2.80
C ASN A 73 6.02 24.94 2.23
N ILE A 74 5.61 23.97 3.05
CA ILE A 74 5.22 22.62 2.57
C ILE A 74 4.04 22.68 1.60
N MET A 75 3.04 23.52 1.87
CA MET A 75 1.83 23.60 1.02
C MET A 75 2.06 24.39 -0.27
N ALA A 76 3.00 25.34 -0.28
CA ALA A 76 3.31 26.18 -1.43
C ALA A 76 4.16 25.43 -2.46
N ASP A 77 5.13 24.62 -2.00
CA ASP A 77 5.98 23.82 -2.88
C ASP A 77 5.29 22.51 -3.31
N LYS A 78 5.19 22.30 -4.62
CA LYS A 78 4.51 21.10 -5.18
C LYS A 78 5.22 19.80 -4.81
N GLY A 79 6.54 19.79 -4.74
CA GLY A 79 7.34 18.59 -4.42
C GLY A 79 7.27 18.24 -2.93
N LEU A 80 7.33 19.24 -2.05
CA LEU A 80 7.14 19.05 -0.61
C LEU A 80 5.72 18.63 -0.31
N ARG A 81 4.70 19.25 -0.92
CA ARG A 81 3.29 18.85 -0.73
C ARG A 81 3.04 17.41 -1.17
N LEU A 82 3.60 16.99 -2.32
CA LEU A 82 3.51 15.60 -2.77
C LEU A 82 4.12 14.65 -1.73
N THR A 83 5.33 14.94 -1.25
CA THR A 83 6.10 14.05 -0.37
C THR A 83 5.53 13.97 1.05
N PHE A 84 5.11 15.10 1.62
CA PHE A 84 4.74 15.19 3.03
C PHE A 84 3.23 15.19 3.28
N VAL A 85 2.40 15.41 2.26
CA VAL A 85 0.94 15.49 2.45
C VAL A 85 0.23 14.47 1.57
N GLU A 86 0.38 14.58 0.25
CA GLU A 86 -0.40 13.77 -0.70
C GLU A 86 0.03 12.30 -0.65
N HIS A 87 1.33 12.02 -0.57
CA HIS A 87 1.86 10.66 -0.48
C HIS A 87 1.43 9.94 0.80
N PRO A 88 1.71 10.43 2.02
CA PRO A 88 1.32 9.72 3.25
C PRO A 88 -0.20 9.52 3.35
N MET A 89 -0.99 10.51 2.92
CA MET A 89 -2.45 10.41 2.90
C MET A 89 -2.92 9.25 2.00
N MET A 90 -2.38 9.14 0.78
CA MET A 90 -2.75 8.07 -0.13
C MET A 90 -2.18 6.71 0.27
N MET A 91 -1.03 6.67 0.95
CA MET A 91 -0.50 5.42 1.52
C MET A 91 -1.45 4.88 2.60
N ILE A 92 -1.89 5.73 3.53
CA ILE A 92 -2.83 5.34 4.59
C ILE A 92 -4.14 4.84 3.97
N ALA A 93 -4.71 5.57 3.01
CA ALA A 93 -5.92 5.15 2.29
C ALA A 93 -5.72 3.79 1.61
N GLY A 94 -4.58 3.59 0.93
CA GLY A 94 -4.22 2.34 0.28
C GLY A 94 -4.16 1.16 1.24
N VAL A 95 -3.50 1.32 2.40
CA VAL A 95 -3.42 0.29 3.44
C VAL A 95 -4.79 -0.02 4.03
N ILE A 96 -5.63 0.98 4.27
CA ILE A 96 -7.01 0.78 4.76
C ILE A 96 -7.80 -0.09 3.78
N PHE A 97 -7.78 0.24 2.48
CA PHE A 97 -8.49 -0.54 1.47
C PHE A 97 -7.96 -1.98 1.34
N MET A 98 -6.64 -2.18 1.39
CA MET A 98 -6.05 -3.52 1.40
C MET A 98 -6.47 -4.33 2.64
N THR A 99 -6.55 -3.67 3.79
CA THR A 99 -7.01 -4.30 5.04
C THR A 99 -8.48 -4.71 4.96
N ILE A 100 -9.33 -3.84 4.41
CA ILE A 100 -10.75 -4.14 4.17
C ILE A 100 -10.91 -5.30 3.18
N ALA A 101 -10.13 -5.32 2.10
CA ALA A 101 -10.13 -6.41 1.12
C ALA A 101 -9.82 -7.75 1.79
N ASN A 102 -8.74 -7.84 2.57
CA ASN A 102 -8.38 -9.07 3.28
C ASN A 102 -9.38 -9.44 4.39
N ALA A 103 -9.95 -8.47 5.11
CA ALA A 103 -10.98 -8.73 6.11
C ALA A 103 -12.24 -9.35 5.47
N LYS A 104 -12.65 -8.86 4.30
CA LYS A 104 -13.77 -9.42 3.54
C LYS A 104 -13.45 -10.80 2.98
N LEU A 105 -12.26 -10.98 2.42
CA LEU A 105 -11.80 -12.28 1.92
C LEU A 105 -11.90 -13.37 3.00
N LYS A 106 -11.38 -13.10 4.21
CA LYS A 106 -11.37 -14.07 5.32
C LYS A 106 -12.77 -14.49 5.78
N ARG A 107 -13.78 -13.63 5.62
CA ARG A 107 -15.16 -13.86 6.06
C ARG A 107 -16.05 -14.50 5.00
N SER A 108 -15.57 -14.61 3.76
CA SER A 108 -16.38 -15.08 2.63
C SER A 108 -16.13 -16.56 2.36
N THR A 109 -17.19 -17.33 2.08
CA THR A 109 -17.09 -18.75 1.69
C THR A 109 -16.58 -18.90 0.25
N THR A 110 -17.11 -18.08 -0.66
CA THR A 110 -16.59 -17.86 -2.02
C THR A 110 -15.97 -16.48 -2.13
N VAL A 111 -14.98 -16.30 -3.01
CA VAL A 111 -14.32 -14.99 -3.14
C VAL A 111 -15.24 -14.02 -3.90
N PRO A 112 -15.74 -12.94 -3.28
CA PRO A 112 -16.63 -12.01 -3.96
C PRO A 112 -15.81 -10.96 -4.74
N MET A 113 -16.34 -10.49 -5.87
CA MET A 113 -15.71 -9.44 -6.69
C MET A 113 -15.37 -8.17 -5.91
N LYS A 114 -16.14 -7.85 -4.85
CA LYS A 114 -15.87 -6.71 -3.97
C LYS A 114 -14.47 -6.77 -3.34
N VAL A 115 -13.93 -7.95 -3.03
CA VAL A 115 -12.55 -8.09 -2.50
C VAL A 115 -11.54 -7.55 -3.50
N THR A 116 -11.67 -7.94 -4.77
CA THR A 116 -10.81 -7.47 -5.86
C THR A 116 -10.94 -5.98 -6.08
N VAL A 117 -12.15 -5.44 -6.04
CA VAL A 117 -12.37 -3.98 -6.18
C VAL A 117 -11.67 -3.21 -5.07
N PHE A 118 -11.79 -3.63 -3.80
CA PHE A 118 -11.07 -2.98 -2.70
C PHE A 118 -9.55 -3.12 -2.82
N ALA A 119 -9.05 -4.29 -3.22
CA ALA A 119 -7.62 -4.49 -3.44
C ALA A 119 -7.09 -3.60 -4.58
N LEU A 120 -7.84 -3.49 -5.68
CA LEU A 120 -7.49 -2.65 -6.83
C LEU A 120 -7.49 -1.16 -6.45
N ILE A 121 -8.50 -0.69 -5.72
CA ILE A 121 -8.53 0.69 -5.21
C ILE A 121 -7.33 0.93 -4.29
N GLY A 122 -7.04 0.01 -3.37
CA GLY A 122 -5.89 0.13 -2.47
C GLY A 122 -4.56 0.24 -3.21
N LEU A 123 -4.36 -0.59 -4.24
CA LEU A 123 -3.17 -0.54 -5.08
C LEU A 123 -3.10 0.74 -5.90
N ALA A 124 -4.22 1.18 -6.49
CA ALA A 124 -4.30 2.42 -7.26
C ALA A 124 -3.99 3.65 -6.38
N CYS A 125 -4.48 3.68 -5.13
CA CYS A 125 -4.15 4.74 -4.18
C CYS A 125 -2.63 4.86 -3.99
N ILE A 126 -1.94 3.73 -3.77
CA ILE A 126 -0.49 3.74 -3.59
C ILE A 126 0.21 4.23 -4.86
N LEU A 127 -0.06 3.62 -6.01
CA LEU A 127 0.62 3.94 -7.27
C LEU A 127 0.39 5.40 -7.72
N SER A 128 -0.73 6.01 -7.34
CA SER A 128 -1.09 7.37 -7.75
C SER A 128 -0.20 8.47 -7.18
N ARG A 129 0.37 8.28 -5.98
CA ARG A 129 1.14 9.32 -5.26
C ARG A 129 2.51 8.86 -4.80
N ILE A 130 3.13 7.91 -5.50
CA ILE A 130 4.56 7.66 -5.26
C ILE A 130 5.36 8.87 -5.80
N PRO A 131 6.26 9.47 -5.02
CA PRO A 131 7.16 10.51 -5.51
C PRO A 131 8.26 9.89 -6.38
N TYR A 132 7.93 9.49 -7.61
CA TYR A 132 8.81 8.72 -8.51
C TYR A 132 10.16 9.40 -8.76
N ASN A 133 10.18 10.73 -8.85
CA ASN A 133 11.41 11.52 -9.02
C ASN A 133 12.37 11.41 -7.82
N VAL A 134 11.84 11.21 -6.62
CA VAL A 134 12.62 11.00 -5.39
C VAL A 134 12.95 9.52 -5.20
N TRP A 135 12.07 8.62 -5.65
CA TRP A 135 12.23 7.18 -5.45
C TRP A 135 13.41 6.62 -6.26
N PHE A 136 13.60 7.09 -7.50
CA PHE A 136 14.68 6.65 -8.37
C PHE A 136 16.00 7.44 -8.18
N ALA A 137 16.02 8.43 -7.28
CA ALA A 137 17.16 9.29 -6.98
C ALA A 137 17.85 8.92 -5.66
#